data_AF-A0A943XCK9-F1
#
_entry.id   AF-A0A943XCK9-F1
#
_cell.length_a   1.000
_cell.length_b   1.000
_cell.length_c   1.000
_cell.angle_alpha   90.00
_cell.angle_beta   90.00
_cell.angle_gamma   90.00
#
_symmetry.space_group_name_H-M   'P 1'
#
loop_
_entity.id
_entity.type
_entity.pdbx_description
1 polymer ?
#
loop_
_entity_poly.entity_id
_entity_poly.type
_entity_poly.pdbx_seq_one_letter_code
_entity_poly.pdbx_strand_id
1 'polypeptide(L)'
;MKVTKKTEDRIKTGLPKFQKVLGIAKDRDLNESDTVSIITDILAEIFGYDKYLEVTSELAIRGTYCDIAIKLGDKFQYIIECKAIGTELKENHLRQAIGYGANKGIQWVVLTNGIDWQVYRMRFEQPIAWDLVARFDLSTISIRNERDMEKMLILTKEGVEKGAREELFEKTQCVNRFIAAALILSDSVVSSLKREFKKLSEGINVEEAEIVALLRDGVLRRDLLEGEESELAFAKVAKHFKQAAKKSPAKKVVTTKPVEPTAPALSITEQILAEEAAKTVVAEPEPQA
;
A
#
# COMPACT_ATOMS: atom_id res chain seq x y z
N MET A 1 5.20 -6.56 0.18
CA MET A 1 5.69 -7.23 1.40
C MET A 1 6.48 -8.53 1.10
N LYS A 2 7.63 -8.80 1.76
CA LYS A 2 8.37 -10.07 1.62
C LYS A 2 7.89 -11.11 2.64
N VAL A 3 7.44 -12.27 2.17
CA VAL A 3 6.96 -13.39 3.00
C VAL A 3 8.12 -14.03 3.75
N THR A 4 7.92 -14.39 5.01
CA THR A 4 8.93 -15.17 5.74
C THR A 4 8.88 -16.62 5.26
N LYS A 5 10.04 -17.27 5.14
CA LYS A 5 10.11 -18.68 4.72
C LYS A 5 9.22 -19.59 5.58
N LYS A 6 9.15 -19.32 6.90
CA LYS A 6 8.24 -20.02 7.83
C LYS A 6 6.76 -19.93 7.42
N THR A 7 6.30 -18.74 7.03
CA THR A 7 4.90 -18.52 6.59
C THR A 7 4.63 -19.26 5.29
N GLU A 8 5.56 -19.15 4.33
CA GLU A 8 5.45 -19.82 3.04
C GLU A 8 5.42 -21.35 3.20
N ASP A 9 6.31 -21.92 4.00
CA ASP A 9 6.38 -23.37 4.26
C ASP A 9 5.10 -23.88 4.94
N ARG A 10 4.53 -23.11 5.88
CA ARG A 10 3.25 -23.44 6.54
C ARG A 10 2.11 -23.50 5.52
N ILE A 11 1.96 -22.46 4.71
CA ILE A 11 0.89 -22.40 3.68
C ILE A 11 1.09 -23.52 2.65
N LYS A 12 2.33 -23.73 2.19
CA LYS A 12 2.68 -24.80 1.24
C LYS A 12 2.33 -26.19 1.76
N THR A 13 2.46 -26.42 3.06
CA THR A 13 2.15 -27.70 3.69
C THR A 13 0.66 -27.86 3.95
N GLY A 14 -0.01 -26.82 4.46
CA GLY A 14 -1.42 -26.88 4.83
C GLY A 14 -2.38 -26.81 3.64
N LEU A 15 -2.07 -26.02 2.61
CA LEU A 15 -3.00 -25.75 1.51
C LEU A 15 -3.49 -27.03 0.80
N PRO A 16 -2.64 -27.98 0.37
CA PRO A 16 -3.12 -29.20 -0.30
C PRO A 16 -3.99 -30.09 0.58
N LYS A 17 -3.76 -30.07 1.91
CA LYS A 17 -4.60 -30.79 2.88
C LYS A 17 -6.00 -30.18 2.89
N PHE A 18 -6.11 -28.87 3.05
CA PHE A 18 -7.42 -28.21 3.14
C PHE A 18 -8.16 -28.14 1.80
N GLN A 19 -7.47 -28.08 0.67
CA GLN A 19 -8.10 -28.23 -0.65
C GLN A 19 -8.85 -29.57 -0.77
N LYS A 20 -8.27 -30.67 -0.27
CA LYS A 20 -8.95 -31.97 -0.21
C LYS A 20 -10.12 -31.98 0.76
N VAL A 21 -9.93 -31.40 1.96
CA VAL A 21 -11.01 -31.31 2.98
C VAL A 21 -12.21 -30.54 2.44
N LEU A 22 -11.97 -29.40 1.77
CA LEU A 22 -13.02 -28.59 1.16
C LEU A 22 -13.75 -29.34 0.03
N GLY A 23 -13.02 -30.12 -0.78
CA GLY A 23 -13.63 -31.00 -1.77
C GLY A 23 -14.61 -32.01 -1.14
N ILE A 24 -14.15 -32.72 -0.11
CA ILE A 24 -15.00 -33.68 0.63
C ILE A 24 -16.19 -32.99 1.30
N ALA A 25 -15.96 -31.81 1.90
CA ALA A 25 -17.01 -31.04 2.57
C ALA A 25 -18.10 -30.62 1.57
N LYS A 26 -17.69 -30.17 0.38
CA LYS A 26 -18.59 -29.81 -0.71
C LYS A 26 -19.37 -31.01 -1.23
N ASP A 27 -18.71 -32.14 -1.44
CA ASP A 27 -19.36 -33.38 -1.93
C ASP A 27 -20.41 -33.92 -0.93
N ARG A 28 -20.22 -33.64 0.36
CA ARG A 28 -21.12 -34.04 1.45
C ARG A 28 -22.14 -32.97 1.84
N ASP A 29 -22.11 -31.79 1.20
CA ASP A 29 -22.95 -30.64 1.50
C ASP A 29 -23.03 -30.30 3.00
N LEU A 30 -21.85 -30.10 3.61
CA LEU A 30 -21.76 -29.79 5.05
C LEU A 30 -22.46 -28.48 5.43
N ASN A 31 -23.09 -28.49 6.60
CA ASN A 31 -23.80 -27.34 7.16
C ASN A 31 -22.84 -26.22 7.61
N GLU A 32 -23.39 -25.08 8.05
CA GLU A 32 -22.61 -23.92 8.48
C GLU A 32 -21.69 -24.21 9.66
N SER A 33 -22.15 -24.94 10.68
CA SER A 33 -21.35 -25.28 11.88
C SER A 33 -20.13 -26.15 11.55
N ASP A 34 -20.31 -27.14 10.67
CA ASP A 34 -19.23 -27.99 10.19
C ASP A 34 -18.23 -27.19 9.34
N THR A 35 -18.73 -26.29 8.49
CA THR A 35 -17.89 -25.39 7.70
C THR A 35 -17.09 -24.42 8.59
N VAL A 36 -17.70 -23.86 9.64
CA VAL A 36 -17.03 -23.00 10.64
C VAL A 36 -15.87 -23.74 11.31
N SER A 37 -16.05 -25.03 11.60
CA SER A 37 -14.99 -25.87 12.17
C SER A 37 -13.80 -26.02 11.21
N ILE A 38 -14.07 -26.29 9.93
CA ILE A 38 -13.05 -26.37 8.88
C ILE A 38 -12.33 -25.02 8.71
N ILE A 39 -13.07 -23.91 8.68
CA ILE A 39 -12.52 -22.56 8.59
C ILE A 39 -11.60 -22.29 9.78
N THR A 40 -12.02 -22.63 10.99
CA THR A 40 -11.20 -22.45 12.20
C THR A 40 -9.87 -23.20 12.09
N ASP A 41 -9.87 -24.42 11.56
CA ASP A 41 -8.66 -25.19 11.33
C ASP A 41 -7.77 -24.58 10.22
N ILE A 42 -8.37 -23.99 9.17
CA ILE A 42 -7.65 -23.20 8.16
C ILE A 42 -6.96 -21.97 8.80
N LEU A 43 -7.68 -21.23 9.65
CA LEU A 43 -7.13 -20.06 10.36
C LEU A 43 -5.90 -20.45 11.19
N ALA A 44 -5.94 -21.61 11.85
CA ALA A 44 -4.81 -22.08 12.64
C ALA A 44 -3.66 -22.62 11.78
N GLU A 45 -3.94 -23.59 10.91
CA GLU A 45 -2.90 -24.35 10.21
C GLU A 45 -2.32 -23.63 9.00
N ILE A 46 -3.10 -22.81 8.30
CA ILE A 46 -2.64 -22.05 7.12
C ILE A 46 -2.30 -20.61 7.53
N PHE A 47 -3.23 -19.92 8.19
CA PHE A 47 -3.05 -18.51 8.52
C PHE A 47 -2.24 -18.25 9.79
N GLY A 48 -2.00 -19.29 10.61
CA GLY A 48 -1.03 -19.25 11.70
C GLY A 48 -1.55 -18.65 13.00
N TYR A 49 -2.87 -18.61 13.20
CA TYR A 49 -3.47 -18.14 14.44
C TYR A 49 -3.50 -19.23 15.51
N ASP A 50 -3.43 -18.81 16.77
CA ASP A 50 -3.72 -19.69 17.89
C ASP A 50 -5.24 -19.87 18.06
N LYS A 51 -5.72 -21.12 17.94
CA LYS A 51 -7.15 -21.46 18.00
C LYS A 51 -7.82 -21.11 19.32
N TYR A 52 -7.07 -21.03 20.42
CA TYR A 52 -7.61 -20.80 21.76
C TYR A 52 -7.44 -19.35 22.22
N LEU A 53 -6.43 -18.65 21.71
CA LEU A 53 -6.11 -17.29 22.14
C LEU A 53 -6.51 -16.21 21.13
N GLU A 54 -6.50 -16.53 19.84
CA GLU A 54 -6.59 -15.53 18.76
C GLU A 54 -7.83 -15.68 17.89
N VAL A 55 -8.45 -16.86 17.89
CA VAL A 55 -9.72 -17.15 17.21
C VAL A 55 -10.83 -17.20 18.26
N THR A 56 -11.85 -16.35 18.15
CA THR A 56 -12.94 -16.27 19.14
C THR A 56 -14.30 -16.06 18.50
N SER A 57 -15.33 -16.65 19.09
CA SER A 57 -16.75 -16.43 18.76
C SER A 57 -17.46 -15.51 19.77
N GLU A 58 -16.74 -14.97 20.76
CA GLU A 58 -17.32 -14.30 21.94
C GLU A 58 -17.89 -12.89 21.67
N LEU A 59 -17.78 -12.38 20.44
CA LEU A 59 -18.23 -11.04 20.10
C LEU A 59 -19.75 -10.98 19.89
N ALA A 60 -20.49 -10.87 21.00
CA ALA A 60 -21.93 -10.61 20.99
C ALA A 60 -22.25 -9.12 20.81
N ILE A 61 -23.23 -8.82 19.97
CA ILE A 61 -23.89 -7.51 19.89
C ILE A 61 -25.40 -7.71 19.90
N ARG A 62 -26.08 -7.14 20.90
CA ARG A 62 -27.55 -7.18 21.02
C ARG A 62 -28.15 -8.60 20.91
N GLY A 63 -27.44 -9.61 21.42
CA GLY A 63 -27.88 -11.01 21.42
C GLY A 63 -27.60 -11.79 20.14
N THR A 64 -26.93 -11.20 19.14
CA THR A 64 -26.44 -11.90 17.95
C THR A 64 -24.91 -11.95 17.96
N TYR A 65 -24.32 -13.07 17.54
CA TYR A 65 -22.88 -13.33 17.56
C TYR A 65 -22.32 -13.27 16.14
N CYS A 66 -21.10 -12.77 15.98
CA CYS A 66 -20.35 -13.07 14.75
C CYS A 66 -19.78 -14.49 14.86
N ASP A 67 -19.68 -15.21 13.75
CA ASP A 67 -19.21 -16.60 13.77
C ASP A 67 -17.77 -16.69 14.30
N ILE A 68 -16.88 -15.86 13.75
CA ILE A 68 -15.48 -15.82 14.16
C ILE A 68 -14.98 -14.37 14.15
N ALA A 69 -14.11 -14.05 15.11
CA ALA A 69 -13.29 -12.86 15.11
C ALA A 69 -11.84 -13.22 15.40
N ILE A 70 -10.93 -12.50 14.73
CA ILE A 70 -9.50 -12.61 14.98
C ILE A 70 -9.07 -11.49 15.93
N LYS A 71 -8.46 -11.89 17.04
CA LYS A 71 -7.92 -11.00 18.07
C LYS A 71 -6.42 -11.22 18.20
N LEU A 72 -5.64 -10.15 18.12
CA LEU A 72 -4.20 -10.20 18.40
C LEU A 72 -3.90 -9.26 19.56
N GLY A 73 -3.39 -9.82 20.66
CA GLY A 73 -3.33 -9.12 21.94
C GLY A 73 -4.73 -8.70 22.40
N ASP A 74 -4.94 -7.41 22.66
CA ASP A 74 -6.24 -6.86 23.05
C ASP A 74 -7.04 -6.24 21.89
N LYS A 75 -6.54 -6.35 20.66
CA LYS A 75 -7.16 -5.70 19.49
C LYS A 75 -7.80 -6.71 18.55
N PHE A 76 -9.09 -6.52 18.28
CA PHE A 76 -9.77 -7.21 17.19
C PHE A 76 -9.28 -6.69 15.84
N GLN A 77 -8.86 -7.62 14.99
CA GLN A 77 -8.24 -7.34 13.71
C GLN A 77 -9.24 -7.40 12.56
N TYR A 78 -10.11 -8.41 12.57
CA TYR A 78 -11.20 -8.58 11.62
C TYR A 78 -12.22 -9.59 12.15
N ILE A 79 -13.41 -9.54 11.57
CA ILE A 79 -14.47 -10.53 11.79
C ILE A 79 -14.68 -11.35 10.53
N ILE A 80 -15.20 -12.56 10.70
CA ILE A 80 -15.48 -13.51 9.64
C ILE A 80 -16.92 -13.98 9.80
N GLU A 81 -17.71 -13.72 8.77
CA GLU A 81 -19.04 -14.28 8.60
C GLU A 81 -18.92 -15.55 7.74
N CYS A 82 -19.38 -16.66 8.29
CA CYS A 82 -19.31 -17.97 7.69
C CYS A 82 -20.68 -18.36 7.12
N LYS A 83 -20.66 -19.22 6.11
CA LYS A 83 -21.86 -19.85 5.53
C LYS A 83 -21.59 -21.33 5.28
N ALA A 84 -22.66 -22.12 5.10
CA ALA A 84 -22.54 -23.52 4.70
C ALA A 84 -21.76 -23.67 3.38
N ILE A 85 -21.05 -24.78 3.20
CA ILE A 85 -20.05 -24.97 2.11
C ILE A 85 -20.64 -24.79 0.70
N GLY A 86 -21.89 -25.22 0.51
CA GLY A 86 -22.63 -25.09 -0.76
C GLY A 86 -23.32 -23.74 -0.96
N THR A 87 -23.28 -22.84 0.02
CA THR A 87 -24.00 -21.56 -0.04
C THR A 87 -23.26 -20.55 -0.92
N GLU A 88 -23.99 -19.97 -1.86
CA GLU A 88 -23.51 -18.81 -2.61
C GLU A 88 -23.45 -17.56 -1.71
N LEU A 89 -22.30 -16.89 -1.70
CA LEU A 89 -22.08 -15.71 -0.90
C LEU A 89 -22.73 -14.48 -1.54
N LYS A 90 -23.64 -13.83 -0.80
CA LYS A 90 -24.45 -12.72 -1.26
C LYS A 90 -24.29 -11.50 -0.35
N GLU A 91 -24.62 -10.33 -0.88
CA GLU A 91 -24.45 -9.04 -0.19
C GLU A 91 -25.28 -8.93 1.11
N ASN A 92 -26.42 -9.61 1.20
CA ASN A 92 -27.21 -9.68 2.44
C ASN A 92 -26.45 -10.38 3.58
N HIS A 93 -25.64 -11.39 3.29
CA HIS A 93 -24.76 -12.02 4.28
C HIS A 93 -23.69 -11.03 4.75
N LEU A 94 -23.10 -10.27 3.82
CA LEU A 94 -22.12 -9.24 4.16
C LEU A 94 -22.72 -8.17 5.09
N ARG A 95 -23.95 -7.71 4.83
CA ARG A 95 -24.61 -6.68 5.67
C ARG A 95 -24.75 -7.11 7.13
N GLN A 96 -24.94 -8.41 7.41
CA GLN A 96 -24.96 -8.92 8.78
C GLN A 96 -23.62 -8.65 9.47
N ALA A 97 -22.52 -9.02 8.81
CA ALA A 97 -21.16 -8.83 9.28
C ALA A 97 -20.79 -7.34 9.48
N ILE A 98 -21.14 -6.48 8.53
CA ILE A 98 -20.83 -5.03 8.56
C ILE A 98 -21.45 -4.35 9.79
N GLY A 99 -22.67 -4.74 10.19
CA GLY A 99 -23.30 -4.24 11.41
C GLY A 99 -22.45 -4.48 12.65
N TYR A 100 -21.77 -5.63 12.74
CA TYR A 100 -20.88 -5.93 13.85
C TYR A 100 -19.59 -5.11 13.81
N GLY A 101 -18.95 -5.05 12.65
CA GLY A 101 -17.71 -4.31 12.45
C GLY A 101 -17.86 -2.85 12.85
N ALA A 102 -18.95 -2.21 12.43
CA ALA A 102 -19.28 -0.82 12.75
C ALA A 102 -19.36 -0.56 14.27
N ASN A 103 -20.09 -1.41 14.99
CA ASN A 103 -20.34 -1.22 16.41
C ASN A 103 -19.09 -1.41 17.29
N LYS A 104 -18.08 -2.16 16.81
CA LYS A 104 -16.83 -2.44 17.54
C LYS A 104 -15.63 -1.67 16.99
N GLY A 105 -15.83 -0.84 15.97
CA GLY A 105 -14.74 -0.13 15.29
C GLY A 105 -13.78 -1.07 14.54
N ILE A 106 -14.23 -2.26 14.17
CA ILE A 106 -13.45 -3.23 13.39
C ILE A 106 -13.68 -2.92 11.92
N GLN A 107 -12.61 -2.50 11.24
CA GLN A 107 -12.71 -2.02 9.86
C GLN A 107 -12.74 -3.15 8.81
N TRP A 108 -12.31 -4.35 9.18
CA TRP A 108 -12.09 -5.44 8.24
C TRP A 108 -13.07 -6.58 8.47
N VAL A 109 -13.70 -7.02 7.38
CA VAL A 109 -14.74 -8.07 7.39
C VAL A 109 -14.41 -9.10 6.32
N VAL A 110 -14.53 -10.37 6.66
CA VAL A 110 -14.40 -11.48 5.73
C VAL A 110 -15.76 -12.19 5.62
N LEU A 111 -16.19 -12.48 4.40
CA LEU A 111 -17.35 -13.35 4.14
C LEU A 111 -16.84 -14.59 3.43
N THR A 112 -17.14 -15.78 3.95
CA THR A 112 -16.65 -17.03 3.36
C THR A 112 -17.57 -18.22 3.59
N ASN A 113 -17.52 -19.20 2.69
CA ASN A 113 -18.07 -20.54 2.88
C ASN A 113 -16.97 -21.60 2.98
N GLY A 114 -15.72 -21.20 3.24
CA GLY A 114 -14.53 -22.05 3.22
C GLY A 114 -13.86 -22.17 1.86
N ILE A 115 -14.62 -22.11 0.76
CA ILE A 115 -14.09 -22.12 -0.62
C ILE A 115 -13.87 -20.70 -1.14
N ASP A 116 -14.92 -19.89 -1.21
CA ASP A 116 -14.84 -18.49 -1.65
C ASP A 116 -14.54 -17.59 -0.45
N TRP A 117 -13.48 -16.81 -0.53
CA TRP A 117 -13.05 -15.88 0.51
C TRP A 117 -13.12 -14.46 -0.04
N GLN A 118 -14.00 -13.64 0.56
CA GLN A 118 -14.21 -12.26 0.17
C GLN A 118 -13.80 -11.35 1.32
N VAL A 119 -12.78 -10.51 1.11
CA VAL A 119 -12.21 -9.63 2.13
C VAL A 119 -12.62 -8.19 1.84
N TYR A 120 -13.31 -7.58 2.79
CA TYR A 120 -13.87 -6.25 2.69
C TYR A 120 -13.23 -5.29 3.69
N ARG A 121 -13.08 -4.03 3.26
CA ARG A 121 -12.73 -2.91 4.13
C ARG A 121 -13.90 -1.95 4.24
N MET A 122 -14.30 -1.66 5.48
CA MET A 122 -15.36 -0.71 5.79
C MET A 122 -14.87 0.74 5.69
N ARG A 123 -15.73 1.59 5.14
CA ARG A 123 -15.65 3.05 5.25
C ARG A 123 -16.69 3.50 6.27
N PHE A 124 -16.21 4.09 7.37
CA PHE A 124 -17.06 4.62 8.44
C PHE A 124 -17.68 5.96 8.05
N GLU A 125 -18.45 5.96 6.96
CA GLU A 125 -19.25 7.08 6.48
C GLU A 125 -20.74 6.84 6.77
N GLN A 126 -21.60 7.79 6.42
CA GLN A 126 -23.04 7.69 6.64
C GLN A 126 -23.76 7.78 5.27
N PRO A 127 -24.32 6.68 4.74
CA PRO A 127 -24.35 5.32 5.30
C PRO A 127 -22.98 4.62 5.27
N ILE A 128 -22.80 3.59 6.09
CA ILE A 128 -21.58 2.76 6.05
C ILE A 128 -21.45 2.14 4.66
N ALA A 129 -20.29 2.31 4.05
CA ALA A 129 -19.95 1.66 2.79
C ALA A 129 -18.75 0.73 2.96
N TRP A 130 -18.42 -0.02 1.91
CA TRP A 130 -17.33 -0.98 1.93
C TRP A 130 -16.70 -1.16 0.54
N ASP A 131 -15.46 -1.62 0.55
CA ASP A 131 -14.68 -1.99 -0.63
C ASP A 131 -14.35 -3.48 -0.59
N LEU A 132 -14.56 -4.19 -1.68
CA LEU A 132 -13.98 -5.52 -1.87
C LEU A 132 -12.47 -5.35 -2.15
N VAL A 133 -11.64 -5.81 -1.23
CA VAL A 133 -10.17 -5.69 -1.32
C VAL A 133 -9.55 -6.91 -1.99
N ALA A 134 -10.05 -8.09 -1.66
CA ALA A 134 -9.59 -9.33 -2.27
C ALA A 134 -10.71 -10.36 -2.35
N ARG A 135 -10.68 -11.16 -3.43
CA ARG A 135 -11.48 -12.37 -3.56
C ARG A 135 -10.61 -13.50 -4.10
N PHE A 136 -10.74 -14.68 -3.50
CA PHE A 136 -10.07 -15.89 -3.97
C PHE A 136 -10.83 -17.17 -3.61
N ASP A 137 -10.61 -18.19 -4.42
CA ASP A 137 -11.10 -19.54 -4.19
C ASP A 137 -9.97 -20.40 -3.59
N LEU A 138 -10.10 -20.77 -2.32
CA LEU A 138 -9.09 -21.54 -1.60
C LEU A 138 -8.89 -22.96 -2.17
N SER A 139 -9.91 -23.52 -2.83
CA SER A 139 -9.83 -24.85 -3.47
C SER A 139 -8.94 -24.86 -4.71
N THR A 140 -8.72 -23.70 -5.35
CA THR A 140 -7.94 -23.57 -6.59
C THR A 140 -6.74 -22.62 -6.49
N ILE A 141 -6.60 -21.88 -5.39
CA ILE A 141 -5.52 -20.92 -5.20
C ILE A 141 -4.13 -21.57 -5.28
N SER A 142 -3.15 -20.85 -5.84
CA SER A 142 -1.79 -21.37 -6.03
C SER A 142 -0.74 -20.53 -5.31
N ILE A 143 0.05 -21.17 -4.45
CA ILE A 143 1.21 -20.53 -3.79
C ILE A 143 2.30 -20.08 -4.76
N ARG A 144 2.31 -20.63 -5.99
CA ARG A 144 3.30 -20.27 -7.02
C ARG A 144 2.92 -18.98 -7.75
N ASN A 145 1.67 -18.54 -7.62
CA ASN A 145 1.20 -17.30 -8.18
C ASN A 145 1.37 -16.20 -7.13
N GLU A 146 2.16 -15.18 -7.45
CA GLU A 146 2.46 -14.08 -6.52
C GLU A 146 1.21 -13.30 -6.10
N ARG A 147 0.24 -13.11 -7.01
CA ARG A 147 -1.01 -12.39 -6.70
C ARG A 147 -1.89 -13.18 -5.76
N ASP A 148 -1.96 -14.49 -5.96
CA ASP A 148 -2.69 -15.39 -5.07
C ASP A 148 -2.05 -15.41 -3.68
N MET A 149 -0.72 -15.45 -3.62
CA MET A 149 0.01 -15.35 -2.37
C MET A 149 -0.26 -14.01 -1.66
N GLU A 150 -0.25 -12.89 -2.38
CA GLU A 150 -0.63 -11.57 -1.82
C GLU A 150 -2.03 -11.59 -1.18
N LYS A 151 -3.02 -12.23 -1.82
CA LYS A 151 -4.39 -12.35 -1.28
C LYS A 151 -4.46 -13.26 -0.04
N MET A 152 -3.62 -14.28 0.06
CA MET A 152 -3.57 -15.13 1.26
C MET A 152 -2.94 -14.38 2.44
N LEU A 153 -1.87 -13.63 2.18
CA LEU A 153 -1.09 -12.95 3.22
C LEU A 153 -1.90 -11.93 4.00
N ILE A 154 -2.88 -11.27 3.38
CA ILE A 154 -3.70 -10.29 4.10
C ILE A 154 -4.56 -10.91 5.22
N LEU A 155 -4.71 -12.24 5.23
CA LEU A 155 -5.41 -12.98 6.28
C LEU A 155 -4.47 -13.76 7.21
N THR A 156 -3.16 -13.79 6.96
CA THR A 156 -2.22 -14.48 7.87
C THR A 156 -1.93 -13.61 9.09
N LYS A 157 -1.61 -14.24 10.22
CA LYS A 157 -1.14 -13.54 11.42
C LYS A 157 0.02 -12.60 11.11
N GLU A 158 1.06 -13.10 10.44
CA GLU A 158 2.25 -12.32 10.11
C GLU A 158 1.97 -11.18 9.11
N GLY A 159 0.99 -11.38 8.22
CA GLY A 159 0.55 -10.34 7.29
C GLY A 159 -0.21 -9.24 8.01
N VAL A 160 -1.12 -9.60 8.91
CA VAL A 160 -1.86 -8.66 9.76
C VAL A 160 -0.92 -7.83 10.64
N GLU A 161 0.04 -8.47 11.32
CA GLU A 161 1.01 -7.77 12.19
C GLU A 161 1.88 -6.76 11.44
N LYS A 162 2.08 -6.97 10.13
CA LYS A 162 2.92 -6.12 9.27
C LYS A 162 2.11 -5.18 8.37
N GLY A 163 0.79 -5.11 8.52
CA GLY A 163 -0.07 -4.18 7.77
C GLY A 163 -0.32 -4.57 6.30
N ALA A 164 -0.28 -5.86 5.97
CA ALA A 164 -0.47 -6.36 4.61
C ALA A 164 -1.82 -5.95 4.00
N ARG A 165 -2.88 -5.87 4.83
CA ARG A 165 -4.23 -5.47 4.40
C ARG A 165 -4.26 -4.03 3.93
N GLU A 166 -3.66 -3.14 4.70
CA GLU A 166 -3.53 -1.73 4.37
C GLU A 166 -2.67 -1.53 3.11
N GLU A 167 -1.54 -2.24 3.00
CA GLU A 167 -0.67 -2.21 1.80
C GLU A 167 -1.43 -2.67 0.55
N LEU A 168 -2.15 -3.80 0.61
CA LEU A 168 -2.91 -4.30 -0.54
C LEU A 168 -4.08 -3.38 -0.90
N PHE A 169 -4.77 -2.82 0.09
CA PHE A 169 -5.84 -1.85 -0.17
C PHE A 169 -5.31 -0.59 -0.82
N GLU A 170 -4.22 -0.01 -0.31
CA GLU A 170 -3.58 1.15 -0.92
C GLU A 170 -3.10 0.85 -2.35
N LYS A 171 -2.48 -0.31 -2.57
CA LYS A 171 -2.10 -0.79 -3.91
C LYS A 171 -3.31 -0.86 -4.83
N THR A 172 -4.43 -1.42 -4.38
CA THR A 172 -5.67 -1.52 -5.18
C THR A 172 -6.27 -0.14 -5.51
N GLN A 173 -6.24 0.79 -4.55
CA GLN A 173 -6.71 2.17 -4.71
C GLN A 173 -5.80 3.05 -5.57
N CYS A 174 -4.54 2.66 -5.75
CA CYS A 174 -3.56 3.39 -6.56
C CYS A 174 -3.35 2.76 -7.94
N VAL A 175 -3.43 1.44 -8.04
CA VAL A 175 -3.17 0.69 -9.27
C VAL A 175 -4.50 0.30 -9.90
N ASN A 176 -5.18 1.30 -10.47
CA ASN A 176 -6.42 1.10 -11.20
C ASN A 176 -6.41 1.87 -12.53
N ARG A 177 -7.35 1.52 -13.41
CA ARG A 177 -7.43 2.05 -14.78
C ARG A 177 -7.60 3.57 -14.85
N PHE A 178 -8.31 4.16 -13.89
CA PHE A 178 -8.54 5.61 -13.84
C PHE A 178 -7.28 6.36 -13.42
N ILE A 179 -6.58 5.86 -12.39
CA ILE A 179 -5.29 6.42 -11.98
C ILE A 179 -4.26 6.28 -13.11
N ALA A 180 -4.23 5.14 -13.79
CA ALA A 180 -3.35 4.95 -14.95
C ALA A 180 -3.66 5.95 -16.07
N ALA A 181 -4.94 6.15 -16.42
CA ALA A 181 -5.35 7.13 -17.41
C ALA A 181 -4.95 8.56 -17.01
N ALA A 182 -5.18 8.95 -15.75
CA ALA A 182 -4.79 10.25 -15.22
C ALA A 182 -3.26 10.46 -15.22
N LEU A 183 -2.48 9.41 -14.93
CA LEU A 183 -1.00 9.46 -15.00
C LEU A 183 -0.50 9.56 -16.44
N ILE A 184 -1.11 8.85 -17.40
CA ILE A 184 -0.76 8.91 -18.82
C ILE A 184 -0.93 10.34 -19.36
N LEU A 185 -1.95 11.06 -18.88
CA LEU A 185 -2.23 12.44 -19.26
C LEU A 185 -1.45 13.49 -18.43
N SER A 186 -0.51 13.07 -17.58
CA SER A 186 0.32 14.00 -16.82
C SER A 186 1.42 14.63 -17.66
N ASP A 187 1.80 15.87 -17.34
CA ASP A 187 2.84 16.64 -18.04
C ASP A 187 4.14 15.84 -18.24
N SER A 188 4.55 15.05 -17.23
CA SER A 188 5.76 14.21 -17.29
C SER A 188 5.69 13.16 -18.41
N VAL A 189 4.55 12.48 -18.54
CA VAL A 189 4.34 11.45 -19.57
C VAL A 189 4.16 12.10 -20.94
N VAL A 190 3.38 13.19 -21.02
CA VAL A 190 3.18 13.95 -22.26
C VAL A 190 4.49 14.52 -22.79
N SER A 191 5.31 15.15 -21.94
CA SER A 191 6.66 15.62 -22.26
C SER A 191 7.58 14.48 -22.73
N SER A 192 7.47 13.31 -22.11
CA SER A 192 8.24 12.13 -22.50
C SER A 192 7.82 11.62 -23.87
N LEU A 193 6.52 11.55 -24.15
CA LEU A 193 5.99 11.19 -25.47
C LEU A 193 6.42 12.20 -26.54
N LYS A 194 6.36 13.51 -26.26
CA LYS A 194 6.83 14.57 -27.18
C LYS A 194 8.28 14.33 -27.61
N ARG A 195 9.16 14.01 -26.65
CA ARG A 195 10.55 13.67 -26.94
C ARG A 195 10.70 12.42 -27.80
N GLU A 196 9.93 11.37 -27.53
CA GLU A 196 10.02 10.14 -28.33
C GLU A 196 9.45 10.33 -29.75
N PHE A 197 8.37 11.11 -29.93
CA PHE A 197 7.89 11.51 -31.26
C PHE A 197 8.94 12.28 -32.05
N LYS A 198 9.64 13.22 -31.42
CA LYS A 198 10.71 14.00 -32.07
C LYS A 198 11.90 13.12 -32.52
N LYS A 199 12.18 12.02 -31.82
CA LYS A 199 13.25 11.07 -32.20
C LYS A 199 12.84 10.15 -33.34
N LEU A 200 11.55 9.91 -33.53
CA LEU A 200 11.05 8.99 -34.55
C LEU A 200 11.33 9.48 -35.97
N SER A 201 11.32 10.79 -36.18
CA SER A 201 11.76 11.42 -37.42
C SER A 201 12.24 12.83 -37.16
N GLU A 202 13.38 13.19 -37.73
CA GLU A 202 13.83 14.58 -37.79
C GLU A 202 12.75 15.43 -38.48
N GLY A 203 12.43 16.58 -37.89
CA GLY A 203 11.43 17.52 -38.41
C GLY A 203 10.01 17.40 -37.82
N ILE A 204 9.70 16.38 -37.02
CA ILE A 204 8.41 16.29 -36.32
C ILE A 204 8.39 17.30 -35.15
N ASN A 205 7.52 18.30 -35.25
CA ASN A 205 7.12 19.15 -34.13
C ASN A 205 5.68 18.82 -33.72
N VAL A 206 5.50 18.26 -32.53
CA VAL A 206 4.18 17.99 -31.95
C VAL A 206 4.06 18.80 -30.68
N GLU A 207 2.96 19.53 -30.53
CA GLU A 207 2.69 20.26 -29.30
C GLU A 207 2.08 19.37 -28.22
N GLU A 208 2.34 19.69 -26.96
CA GLU A 208 1.84 18.88 -25.84
C GLU A 208 0.31 18.79 -25.83
N ALA A 209 -0.37 19.87 -26.23
CA ALA A 209 -1.82 19.89 -26.38
C ALA A 209 -2.32 18.89 -27.43
N GLU A 210 -1.59 18.71 -28.54
CA GLU A 210 -1.93 17.73 -29.58
C GLU A 210 -1.77 16.30 -29.07
N ILE A 211 -0.72 16.03 -28.29
CA ILE A 211 -0.49 14.72 -27.65
C ILE A 211 -1.61 14.43 -26.65
N VAL A 212 -2.00 15.41 -25.84
CA VAL A 212 -3.11 15.26 -24.89
C VAL A 212 -4.42 14.97 -25.62
N ALA A 213 -4.75 15.71 -26.68
CA ALA A 213 -5.94 15.45 -27.50
C ALA A 213 -5.90 14.05 -28.11
N LEU A 214 -4.78 13.65 -28.71
CA LEU A 214 -4.59 12.31 -29.28
C LEU A 214 -4.82 11.21 -28.23
N LEU A 215 -4.26 11.37 -27.04
CA LEU A 215 -4.44 10.40 -25.95
C LEU A 215 -5.89 10.35 -25.46
N ARG A 216 -6.55 11.50 -25.28
CA ARG A 216 -7.94 11.57 -24.78
C ARG A 216 -8.95 11.05 -25.79
N ASP A 217 -8.79 11.43 -27.05
CA ASP A 217 -9.82 11.22 -28.07
C ASP A 217 -9.58 9.95 -28.90
N GLY A 218 -8.32 9.50 -28.99
CA GLY A 218 -7.91 8.40 -29.86
C GLY A 218 -7.38 7.14 -29.17
N VAL A 219 -6.87 7.24 -27.92
CA VAL A 219 -6.20 6.11 -27.25
C VAL A 219 -6.95 5.65 -26.01
N LEU A 220 -7.34 6.59 -25.14
CA LEU A 220 -8.03 6.29 -23.90
C LEU A 220 -9.52 6.10 -24.16
N ARG A 221 -10.09 5.06 -23.56
CA ARG A 221 -11.53 4.86 -23.62
C ARG A 221 -12.26 5.98 -22.87
N ARG A 222 -13.38 6.43 -23.41
CA ARG A 222 -14.20 7.51 -22.86
C ARG A 222 -14.61 7.28 -21.40
N ASP A 223 -14.90 6.04 -21.03
CA ASP A 223 -15.27 5.66 -19.66
C ASP A 223 -14.14 5.88 -18.63
N LEU A 224 -12.90 6.09 -19.06
CA LEU A 224 -11.78 6.42 -18.17
C LEU A 224 -11.64 7.93 -17.92
N LEU A 225 -12.30 8.76 -18.72
CA LEU A 225 -12.15 10.22 -18.72
C LEU A 225 -13.36 10.95 -18.11
N GLU A 226 -14.49 10.25 -17.98
CA GLU A 226 -15.76 10.79 -17.49
C GLU A 226 -16.22 10.00 -16.27
N GLY A 227 -16.96 10.66 -15.36
CA GLY A 227 -17.55 10.05 -14.18
C GLY A 227 -16.76 10.25 -12.88
N GLU A 228 -17.42 9.95 -11.76
CA GLU A 228 -16.92 10.24 -10.41
C GLU A 228 -15.56 9.57 -10.11
N GLU A 229 -15.39 8.30 -10.49
CA GLU A 229 -14.11 7.59 -10.28
C GLU A 229 -12.95 8.23 -11.06
N SER A 230 -13.24 8.72 -12.26
CA SER A 230 -12.25 9.43 -13.08
C SER A 230 -11.87 10.75 -12.40
N GLU A 231 -12.86 11.57 -12.04
CA GLU A 231 -12.62 12.86 -11.37
C GLU A 231 -11.79 12.72 -10.08
N LEU A 232 -12.12 11.73 -9.25
CA LEU A 232 -11.35 11.41 -8.04
C LEU A 232 -9.91 10.99 -8.36
N ALA A 233 -9.71 10.19 -9.40
CA ALA A 233 -8.39 9.77 -9.85
C ALA A 233 -7.53 10.95 -10.34
N PHE A 234 -8.09 11.81 -11.20
CA PHE A 234 -7.42 13.02 -11.67
C PHE A 234 -7.08 13.97 -10.51
N ALA A 235 -8.00 14.18 -9.57
CA ALA A 235 -7.75 14.99 -8.38
C ALA A 235 -6.61 14.43 -7.51
N LYS A 236 -6.58 13.10 -7.31
CA LYS A 236 -5.53 12.40 -6.55
C LYS A 236 -4.16 12.56 -7.22
N VAL A 237 -4.07 12.35 -8.54
CA VAL A 237 -2.83 12.51 -9.31
C VAL A 237 -2.36 13.97 -9.29
N ALA A 238 -3.26 14.93 -9.52
CA ALA A 238 -2.93 16.36 -9.45
C ALA A 238 -2.40 16.78 -8.07
N LYS A 239 -3.00 16.28 -6.98
CA LYS A 239 -2.53 16.52 -5.62
C LYS A 239 -1.13 15.95 -5.40
N HIS A 240 -0.85 14.75 -5.90
CA HIS A 240 0.47 14.12 -5.79
C HIS A 240 1.57 14.97 -6.44
N PHE A 241 1.36 15.41 -7.69
CA PHE A 241 2.33 16.26 -8.39
C PHE A 241 2.50 17.63 -7.72
N LYS A 242 1.42 18.26 -7.22
CA LYS A 242 1.51 19.51 -6.44
C LYS A 242 2.35 19.36 -5.18
N GLN A 243 2.26 18.22 -4.48
CA GLN A 243 3.07 17.96 -3.29
C GLN A 243 4.53 17.66 -3.63
N ALA A 244 4.80 16.94 -4.72
CA ALA A 244 6.14 16.68 -5.21
C ALA A 244 6.87 17.97 -5.64
N ALA A 245 6.15 18.88 -6.31
CA ALA A 245 6.68 20.19 -6.68
C ALA A 245 7.07 21.04 -5.45
N LYS A 246 6.30 20.97 -4.36
CA LYS A 246 6.60 21.66 -3.08
C LYS A 246 7.79 21.06 -2.31
N LYS A 247 8.08 19.77 -2.49
CA LYS A 247 9.18 19.06 -1.80
C LYS A 247 10.52 19.13 -2.54
N SER A 248 10.54 19.66 -3.76
CA SER A 248 11.80 19.91 -4.48
C SER A 248 12.52 21.08 -3.82
N PRO A 249 13.76 20.93 -3.32
CA PRO A 249 14.48 22.07 -2.77
C PRO A 249 14.67 23.09 -3.89
N ALA A 250 14.21 24.33 -3.66
CA ALA A 250 14.53 25.45 -4.52
C ALA A 250 16.04 25.43 -4.74
N LYS A 251 16.48 25.24 -6.00
CA LYS A 251 17.86 25.52 -6.38
C LYS A 251 18.18 26.88 -5.77
N LYS A 252 19.14 26.94 -4.84
CA LYS A 252 19.72 28.21 -4.39
C LYS A 252 20.19 28.91 -5.66
N VAL A 253 19.41 29.89 -6.10
CA VAL A 253 19.87 30.90 -7.03
C VAL A 253 21.08 31.50 -6.33
N VAL A 254 22.26 31.26 -6.90
CA VAL A 254 23.45 32.01 -6.54
C VAL A 254 23.17 33.44 -6.98
N THR A 255 22.55 34.22 -6.10
CA THR A 255 22.55 35.67 -6.20
C THR A 255 23.96 36.11 -5.85
N THR A 256 24.78 36.33 -6.87
CA THR A 256 26.00 37.13 -6.76
C THR A 256 25.59 38.50 -6.21
N LYS A 257 25.92 38.76 -4.95
CA LYS A 257 25.84 40.10 -4.38
C LYS A 257 26.87 41.00 -5.08
N PRO A 258 26.56 42.28 -5.35
CA PRO A 258 27.55 43.27 -5.77
C PRO A 258 28.63 43.43 -4.69
N VAL A 259 29.88 43.50 -5.14
CA VAL A 259 31.07 43.71 -4.31
C VAL A 259 31.11 45.16 -3.83
N GLU A 260 31.12 45.36 -2.50
CA GLU A 260 31.57 46.62 -1.89
C GLU A 260 33.09 46.57 -1.67
N PRO A 261 33.80 47.71 -1.80
CA PRO A 261 35.25 47.73 -1.91
C PRO A 261 35.93 47.52 -0.55
N THR A 262 36.68 46.42 -0.41
CA THR A 262 37.61 46.22 0.69
C THR A 262 38.90 47.02 0.48
N ALA A 263 39.32 47.70 1.54
CA ALA A 263 40.56 48.47 1.64
C ALA A 263 41.80 47.67 1.21
N PRO A 264 42.82 48.32 0.61
CA PRO A 264 43.94 47.62 -0.02
C PRO A 264 44.82 46.92 1.03
N ALA A 265 45.07 45.64 0.80
CA ALA A 265 46.03 44.84 1.56
C ALA A 265 47.47 45.31 1.28
N LEU A 266 48.27 45.43 2.34
CA LEU A 266 49.68 45.80 2.32
C LEU A 266 50.49 44.84 1.43
N SER A 267 51.54 45.38 0.82
CA SER A 267 52.37 44.68 -0.17
C SER A 267 53.16 43.55 0.49
N ILE A 268 53.40 42.47 -0.26
CA ILE A 268 54.23 41.32 0.14
C ILE A 268 55.62 41.78 0.62
N THR A 269 56.12 42.90 0.11
CA THR A 269 57.38 43.52 0.53
C THR A 269 57.36 43.99 2.00
N GLU A 270 56.21 44.48 2.49
CA GLU A 270 56.04 44.94 3.87
C GLU A 270 55.86 43.78 4.85
N GLN A 271 55.32 42.64 4.39
CA GLN A 271 55.19 41.43 5.19
C GLN A 271 56.55 40.74 5.43
N ILE A 272 57.45 40.77 4.45
CA ILE A 272 58.80 40.15 4.56
C ILE A 272 59.71 40.97 5.50
N LEU A 273 59.64 42.31 5.46
CA LEU A 273 60.42 43.19 6.36
C LEU A 273 59.98 43.07 7.84
N ALA A 274 58.72 42.77 8.11
CA ALA A 274 58.21 42.56 9.47
C ALA A 274 58.64 41.20 10.06
N GLU A 275 58.88 40.19 9.21
CA GLU A 275 59.24 38.83 9.64
C GLU A 275 60.75 38.68 9.93
N GLU A 276 61.61 39.49 9.29
CA GLU A 276 63.04 39.57 9.62
C GLU A 276 63.33 40.38 10.89
N ALA A 277 62.53 41.42 11.19
CA ALA A 277 62.68 42.24 12.39
C ALA A 277 62.30 41.50 13.69
N ALA A 278 61.51 40.42 13.59
CA ALA A 278 61.08 39.60 14.74
C ALA A 278 62.08 38.50 15.13
N LYS A 279 63.13 38.24 14.33
CA LYS A 279 64.10 37.15 14.56
C LYS A 279 65.40 37.57 15.25
N THR A 280 65.59 38.86 15.56
CA THR A 280 66.86 39.38 16.11
C THR A 280 66.83 39.78 17.59
N VAL A 281 65.77 39.45 18.34
CA VAL A 281 65.70 39.82 19.76
C VAL A 281 65.33 38.60 20.61
N VAL A 282 66.11 38.42 21.68
CA VAL A 282 66.02 37.41 22.75
C VAL A 282 66.95 36.19 22.59
N ALA A 283 68.25 36.43 22.72
CA ALA A 283 69.18 35.54 23.43
C ALA A 283 69.61 36.26 24.71
N GLU A 284 69.21 35.70 25.87
CA GLU A 284 69.81 35.64 27.24
C GLU A 284 70.58 36.85 27.86
N PRO A 285 70.74 36.97 29.21
CA PRO A 285 71.00 35.86 30.16
C PRO A 285 70.31 35.91 31.55
N GLU A 286 70.47 34.80 32.29
CA GLU A 286 70.28 34.65 33.75
C GLU A 286 71.10 35.68 34.57
N PRO A 287 70.74 35.94 35.85
CA PRO A 287 71.52 35.28 36.92
C PRO A 287 70.78 34.98 38.26
N GLN A 288 71.28 33.90 38.90
CA GLN A 288 71.63 33.72 40.32
C GLN A 288 70.57 33.75 41.44
N ALA A 289 70.39 32.59 42.08
CA ALA A 289 70.61 32.37 43.52
C ALA A 289 70.99 30.90 43.78
#